data_AF-A0A840PUM1-F1
#
_entry.id   AF-A0A840PUM1-F1
#
_cell.length_a   1.000
_cell.length_b   1.000
_cell.length_c   1.000
_cell.angle_alpha   90.00
_cell.angle_beta   90.00
_cell.angle_gamma   90.00
#
_symmetry.space_group_name_H-M   'P 1'
#
loop_
_entity.id
_entity.type
_entity.pdbx_description
1 polymer ?
#
loop_
_entity_poly.entity_id
_entity_poly.type
_entity_poly.pdbx_seq_one_letter_code
_entity_poly.pdbx_strand_id
1 'polypeptide(L)' 'MGSKALNTNAKITPERVDEALDIRDRLIIELLVSVLDEKQVIERHILKERLANLIQLSDHDDELKETIHALVNKL' A
#
# COMPACT_ATOMS: atom_id res chain seq x y z
N MET A 1 17.40 -17.84 5.77
CA MET A 1 15.95 -17.82 5.47
C MET A 1 15.79 -18.09 3.98
N GLY A 2 14.99 -19.09 3.59
CA GLY A 2 14.90 -19.51 2.19
C GLY A 2 14.19 -18.46 1.33
N SER A 3 14.85 -17.99 0.29
CA SER A 3 14.23 -17.14 -0.73
C SER A 3 13.12 -17.94 -1.41
N LYS A 4 11.86 -17.55 -1.21
CA LYS A 4 10.74 -18.12 -1.97
C LYS A 4 10.80 -17.56 -3.38
N ALA A 5 11.08 -18.41 -4.36
CA ALA A 5 11.12 -18.03 -5.77
C ALA A 5 9.71 -17.70 -6.29
N LEU A 6 9.64 -16.76 -7.24
CA LEU A 6 8.42 -16.44 -7.98
C LEU A 6 7.92 -17.68 -8.76
N ASN A 7 6.63 -18.00 -8.66
CA ASN A 7 6.02 -19.08 -9.43
C ASN A 7 5.72 -18.60 -10.86
N THR A 8 6.65 -18.86 -11.78
CA THR A 8 6.56 -18.44 -13.19
C THR A 8 5.52 -19.18 -14.02
N ASN A 9 4.95 -20.27 -13.50
CA ASN A 9 3.91 -21.07 -14.17
C ASN A 9 2.48 -20.71 -13.70
N ALA A 10 2.32 -19.66 -12.91
CA ALA A 10 1.02 -19.21 -12.42
C ALA A 10 0.11 -18.77 -13.59
N LYS A 11 -1.20 -19.02 -13.46
CA LYS A 11 -2.21 -18.64 -14.46
C LYS A 11 -3.18 -17.63 -13.87
N ILE A 12 -3.61 -16.68 -14.69
CA ILE A 12 -4.66 -15.73 -14.32
C ILE A 12 -6.00 -16.47 -14.31
N THR A 13 -6.71 -16.37 -13.19
CA THR A 13 -8.08 -16.85 -13.03
C THR A 13 -9.00 -15.65 -13.18
N PRO A 14 -9.79 -15.52 -14.28
CA PRO A 14 -10.53 -14.29 -14.60
C PRO A 14 -11.45 -13.82 -13.48
N GLU A 15 -12.09 -14.74 -12.76
CA GLU A 15 -13.04 -14.42 -11.69
C GLU A 15 -12.38 -13.80 -10.45
N ARG A 16 -11.05 -13.86 -10.35
CA ARG A 16 -10.27 -13.37 -9.19
C ARG A 16 -9.36 -12.21 -9.52
N VAL A 17 -9.45 -11.65 -10.72
CA VAL A 17 -8.54 -10.58 -11.17
C VAL A 17 -8.62 -9.37 -10.25
N ASP A 18 -9.82 -8.88 -9.95
CA ASP A 18 -10.00 -7.67 -9.14
C ASP A 18 -9.48 -7.84 -7.71
N GLU A 19 -9.80 -8.98 -7.08
CA GLU A 19 -9.29 -9.33 -5.75
C GLU A 19 -7.76 -9.48 -5.76
N ALA A 20 -7.20 -10.12 -6.79
CA ALA A 20 -5.76 -10.31 -6.93
C ALA A 20 -5.03 -8.98 -7.15
N LEU A 21 -5.63 -8.03 -7.87
CA LEU A 21 -5.08 -6.69 -8.08
C LEU A 21 -5.06 -5.89 -6.76
N ASP A 22 -6.16 -5.89 -6.00
CA ASP A 22 -6.23 -5.21 -4.70
C ASP A 22 -5.18 -5.75 -3.71
N ILE A 23 -5.09 -7.08 -3.59
CA ILE A 23 -4.10 -7.72 -2.72
C ILE A 23 -2.67 -7.41 -3.18
N ARG A 24 -2.40 -7.50 -4.49
CA ARG A 24 -1.06 -7.20 -5.05
C ARG A 24 -0.66 -5.76 -4.73
N ASP A 25 -1.55 -4.80 -4.93
CA ASP A 25 -1.25 -3.38 -4.73
C ASP A 25 -0.97 -3.09 -3.25
N ARG A 26 -1.71 -3.72 -2.33
CA ARG A 26 -1.42 -3.68 -0.89
C ARG A 26 -0.05 -4.25 -0.54
N LEU A 27 0.31 -5.42 -1.08
CA LEU A 27 1.61 -6.07 -0.84
C LEU A 27 2.79 -5.21 -1.33
N ILE A 28 2.63 -4.52 -2.47
CA ILE A 28 3.64 -3.60 -3.00
C ILE A 28 3.81 -2.40 -2.07
N ILE A 29 2.71 -1.81 -1.61
CA ILE A 29 2.74 -0.67 -0.67
C ILE A 29 3.42 -1.07 0.64
N GLU A 30 3.05 -2.21 1.23
CA GLU A 30 3.67 -2.73 2.46
C GLU A 30 5.17 -2.94 2.30
N LEU A 31 5.61 -3.50 1.16
CA LEU A 31 7.03 -3.67 0.85
C LEU A 31 7.75 -2.32 0.76
N LEU A 32 7.18 -1.34 0.07
CA LEU A 32 7.78 0.00 -0.07
C LEU A 32 7.88 0.69 1.29
N VAL A 33 6.83 0.65 2.11
CA VAL A 33 6.85 1.20 3.48
C VAL A 33 7.92 0.53 4.32
N SER A 34 7.98 -0.80 4.30
CA SER A 34 8.98 -1.58 5.05
C SER A 34 10.41 -1.21 4.62
N VAL A 35 10.69 -1.17 3.32
CA VAL A 35 12.01 -0.79 2.80
C VAL A 35 12.37 0.65 3.15
N LEU A 36 11.43 1.59 3.04
CA LEU A 36 11.66 3.00 3.35
C LEU A 36 11.93 3.22 4.85
N ASP A 37 11.20 2.50 5.72
CA ASP A 37 11.37 2.53 7.16
C ASP A 37 12.71 1.89 7.58
N GLU A 38 13.01 0.69 7.09
CA GLU A 38 14.26 -0.03 7.39
C GLU A 38 15.51 0.72 6.91
N LYS A 39 15.41 1.42 5.78
CA LYS A 39 16.54 2.18 5.21
C LYS A 39 16.64 3.62 5.74
N GLN A 40 15.75 4.03 6.66
CA GLN A 40 15.65 5.42 7.16
C GLN A 40 15.56 6.47 6.03
N VAL A 41 15.07 6.09 4.86
CA VAL A 41 15.05 6.98 3.68
C VAL A 41 13.98 8.06 3.85
N ILE A 42 12.92 7.75 4.61
CA ILE A 42 11.85 8.70 4.94
C ILE A 42 11.46 8.49 6.40
N GLU A 43 11.52 9.54 7.21
CA GLU A 43 11.01 9.49 8.58
C GLU A 43 9.49 9.29 8.58
N ARG A 44 8.97 8.41 9.45
CA ARG A 44 7.54 8.03 9.49
C ARG A 44 6.58 9.23 9.55
N HIS A 45 7.00 10.33 10.19
CA HIS A 45 6.21 11.56 10.24
C HIS A 45 6.10 12.26 8.87
N ILE A 46 7.19 12.30 8.10
CA ILE A 46 7.22 12.83 6.73
C ILE A 46 6.34 11.96 5.83
N LEU A 47 6.39 10.63 5.97
CA LEU A 47 5.54 9.72 5.19
C LEU A 47 4.05 10.00 5.46
N LYS A 48 3.66 10.13 6.73
CA LYS A 48 2.27 10.46 7.12
C LYS A 48 1.82 11.80 6.55
N GLU A 49 2.68 12.82 6.57
CA GLU A 49 2.39 14.13 6.00
C GLU A 49 2.17 14.06 4.47
N ARG A 50 3.03 13.32 3.75
CA ARG A 50 2.89 13.15 2.30
C ARG A 50 1.63 12.37 1.93
N LEU A 51 1.31 11.30 2.68
CA LEU A 51 0.08 10.54 2.50
C LEU A 51 -1.15 11.40 2.79
N ALA A 52 -1.14 12.20 3.86
CA ALA A 52 -2.22 13.14 4.17
C ALA A 52 -2.49 14.11 3.02
N ASN A 53 -1.43 14.66 2.40
CA ASN A 53 -1.56 15.54 1.24
C ASN A 53 -2.19 14.83 0.03
N LEU A 54 -1.80 13.59 -0.25
CA LEU A 54 -2.40 12.80 -1.33
C LEU A 54 -3.89 12.51 -1.08
N ILE A 55 -4.27 12.20 0.16
CA ILE A 55 -5.68 11.99 0.53
C ILE A 55 -6.48 13.26 0.28
N GLN A 56 -5.98 14.43 0.67
CA GLN A 56 -6.68 15.70 0.46
C GLN A 56 -6.87 16.02 -1.03
N LEU A 57 -5.88 15.68 -1.87
CA LEU A 57 -5.92 15.89 -3.31
C LEU A 57 -6.73 14.84 -4.08
N SER A 58 -7.08 13.71 -3.45
CA SER A 58 -7.86 12.65 -4.10
C SER A 58 -9.31 13.08 -4.37
N ASP A 59 -9.90 12.58 -5.45
CA ASP A 59 -11.29 12.85 -5.83
C ASP A 59 -12.23 11.82 -5.17
N HIS A 60 -12.25 11.87 -3.84
CA HIS A 60 -13.08 11.03 -2.98
C HIS A 60 -13.94 11.93 -2.09
N ASP A 61 -15.08 11.40 -1.65
CA ASP A 61 -15.92 12.08 -0.67
C ASP A 61 -15.21 12.19 0.70
N ASP A 62 -15.72 13.10 1.54
CA ASP A 62 -15.11 13.44 2.82
C ASP A 62 -15.07 12.24 3.80
N GLU A 63 -16.07 11.36 3.76
CA GLU A 63 -16.16 10.19 4.64
C GLU A 63 -15.09 9.15 4.30
N LEU A 64 -14.89 8.89 2.99
CA LEU A 64 -13.84 8.01 2.53
C LEU A 64 -12.45 8.60 2.85
N LYS A 65 -12.24 9.90 2.64
CA LYS A 65 -10.98 10.57 3.01
C LYS A 65 -10.69 10.46 4.51
N GLU A 66 -11.68 10.68 5.36
CA GLU A 66 -11.53 10.54 6.81
C GLU A 66 -11.16 9.10 7.22
N THR A 67 -11.81 8.11 6.60
CA THR A 67 -11.48 6.71 6.81
C THR A 67 -10.04 6.40 6.42
N ILE A 68 -9.56 6.91 5.27
CA ILE A 68 -8.18 6.70 4.83
C ILE A 68 -7.19 7.38 5.79
N HIS A 69 -7.48 8.59 6.30
CA HIS A 69 -6.66 9.25 7.32
C HIS A 69 -6.55 8.39 8.59
N ALA A 70 -7.65 7.80 9.05
CA ALA A 70 -7.64 6.92 10.22
C ALA A 70 -6.78 5.67 10.00
N LEU A 71 -6.77 5.11 8.78
CA LEU A 71 -5.90 3.99 8.42
C LEU A 71 -4.42 4.40 8.37
N VAL A 72 -4.09 5.54 7.79
CA VAL A 72 -2.71 6.07 7.75
C VAL A 72 -2.17 6.35 9.16
N ASN A 73 -3.03 6.80 10.09
CA ASN A 73 -2.61 7.02 11.47
C ASN A 73 -2.22 5.73 12.20
N LYS A 74 -2.79 4.59 11.82
CA LYS A 74 -2.45 3.26 12.37
C LYS A 74 -1.13 2.69 11.84
N LEU A 75 -0.62 3.21 10.71
CA LEU A 75 0.69 2.85 10.16
C LEU A 75 1.83 3.29 11.03
#